data_AF-A0A842TRK8-F1
#
_entry.id   AF-A0A842TRK8-F1
#
_cell.length_a   1.000
_cell.length_b   1.000
_cell.length_c   1.000
_cell.angle_alpha   90.00
_cell.angle_beta   90.00
_cell.angle_gamma   90.00
#
_symmetry.space_group_name_H-M   'P 1'
#
loop_
_entity.id
_entity.type
_entity.pdbx_description
1 polymer ?
#
loop_
_entity_poly.entity_id
_entity_poly.type
_entity_poly.pdbx_seq_one_letter_code
_entity_poly.pdbx_strand_id
1 'polypeptide(L)' 'MAKNGGMSTLVTFIAWLTGVIVSLAVGFGLVGGTLAVPYLGVLNEIAGWVVVVVTILGAIMAIAGKFK' A
#
# COMPACT_ATOMS: atom_id res chain seq x y z
N MET A 1 -19.51 21.07 4.89
CA MET A 1 -18.26 20.51 5.48
C MET A 1 -17.10 21.37 5.02
N ALA A 2 -16.26 21.82 5.95
CA ALA A 2 -15.44 23.02 5.84
C ALA A 2 -14.39 23.01 4.72
N LYS A 3 -14.30 24.17 4.05
CA LYS A 3 -13.39 24.55 2.98
C LYS A 3 -11.96 24.74 3.52
N ASN A 4 -11.12 23.71 3.42
CA ASN A 4 -9.65 23.80 3.59
C ASN A 4 -8.95 23.08 2.42
N GLY A 5 -9.11 23.62 1.20
CA GLY A 5 -8.80 22.92 -0.06
C GLY A 5 -7.32 22.61 -0.35
N GLY A 6 -6.37 23.29 0.29
CA GLY A 6 -4.92 23.09 0.05
C GLY A 6 -4.27 22.10 1.03
N MET A 7 -4.38 22.37 2.34
CA MET A 7 -3.78 21.53 3.38
C MET A 7 -4.40 20.14 3.44
N SER A 8 -5.71 20.03 3.24
CA SER A 8 -6.40 18.72 3.22
C SER A 8 -5.88 17.85 2.08
N THR A 9 -5.64 18.42 0.90
CA THR A 9 -5.18 17.67 -0.27
C THR A 9 -3.77 17.11 -0.09
N LEU A 10 -2.86 17.91 0.49
CA LEU A 10 -1.49 17.51 0.77
C LEU A 10 -1.45 16.40 1.83
N VAL A 11 -2.19 16.56 2.93
CA VAL A 11 -2.28 15.56 4.00
C VAL A 11 -2.90 14.26 3.47
N THR A 12 -3.95 14.33 2.65
CA THR A 12 -4.53 13.15 2.00
C THR A 12 -3.54 12.46 1.05
N PHE A 13 -2.72 13.22 0.31
CA PHE A 13 -1.68 12.63 -0.54
C PHE A 13 -0.59 11.93 0.28
N ILE A 14 -0.08 12.58 1.33
CA ILE A 14 0.95 12.00 2.21
C ILE A 14 0.41 10.75 2.91
N ALA A 15 -0.84 10.78 3.40
CA ALA A 15 -1.48 9.64 4.03
C ALA A 15 -1.62 8.45 3.05
N TRP A 16 -2.04 8.72 1.81
CA TRP A 16 -2.09 7.70 0.76
C TRP A 16 -0.69 7.14 0.44
N LEU A 17 0.29 8.01 0.23
CA LEU A 17 1.66 7.60 -0.11
C LEU A 17 2.27 6.75 1.02
N THR A 18 2.05 7.14 2.27
CA THR A 18 2.47 6.38 3.45
C THR A 18 1.80 5.00 3.45
N GLY A 19 0.50 4.92 3.17
CA GLY A 19 -0.22 3.65 3.06
C GLY A 19 0.35 2.72 1.97
N VAL A 20 0.71 3.27 0.81
CA VAL A 20 1.34 2.50 -0.29
C VAL A 20 2.71 1.97 0.14
N ILE A 21 3.55 2.82 0.73
CA ILE A 21 4.90 2.43 1.18
C ILE A 21 4.81 1.35 2.27
N VAL A 22 3.95 1.50 3.26
CA VAL A 22 3.76 0.51 4.33
C VAL A 22 3.26 -0.81 3.76
N SER A 23 2.29 -0.78 2.84
CA SER A 23 1.74 -2.00 2.22
C SER A 23 2.81 -2.75 1.40
N LEU A 24 3.65 -2.03 0.64
CA LEU A 24 4.78 -2.63 -0.08
C LEU A 24 5.84 -3.17 0.88
N ALA A 25 6.16 -2.46 1.95
CA ALA A 25 7.13 -2.92 2.95
C ALA A 25 6.67 -4.22 3.62
N VAL A 26 5.38 -4.33 3.96
CA VAL A 26 4.80 -5.57 4.48
C VAL A 26 4.83 -6.68 3.42
N GLY A 27 4.38 -6.40 2.20
CA GLY A 27 4.38 -7.38 1.10
C GLY A 27 5.77 -7.95 0.80
N PHE A 28 6.78 -7.09 0.65
CA PHE A 28 8.16 -7.53 0.47
C PHE A 28 8.73 -8.22 1.70
N GLY A 29 8.35 -7.80 2.91
CA GLY A 29 8.73 -8.48 4.15
C GLY A 29 8.20 -9.90 4.22
N LEU A 30 6.98 -10.14 3.73
CA LEU A 30 6.36 -11.47 3.67
C LEU A 30 7.00 -12.36 2.58
N VAL A 31 7.35 -11.79 1.42
CA VAL A 31 8.04 -12.51 0.33
C VAL A 31 9.47 -12.86 0.71
N GLY A 32 10.21 -11.91 1.28
CA GLY A 32 11.62 -12.10 1.65
C GLY A 32 11.84 -12.94 2.91
N GLY A 33 10.77 -13.36 3.59
CA GLY A 33 10.85 -14.11 4.85
C GLY A 33 11.31 -13.29 6.06
N THR A 34 11.56 -11.99 5.90
CA THR A 34 11.92 -11.06 7.00
C THR A 34 10.78 -10.89 7.99
N LEU A 35 9.53 -11.00 7.52
CA LEU A 35 8.31 -11.03 8.32
C LEU A 35 7.64 -12.39 8.13
N ALA A 36 7.73 -13.26 9.16
CA ALA A 36 7.00 -14.51 9.21
C ALA A 36 5.75 -14.32 10.06
N VAL A 37 4.57 -14.34 9.44
CA VAL A 37 3.32 -14.36 10.20
C VAL A 37 3.18 -15.76 10.80
N PRO A 38 3.10 -15.89 12.13
CA PRO A 38 2.86 -17.19 12.75
C PRO A 38 1.58 -17.80 12.16
N TYR A 39 1.57 -19.12 11.97
CA TYR A 39 0.46 -19.91 11.40
C TYR A 39 0.31 -19.91 9.86
N LEU A 40 1.02 -19.08 9.08
CA LEU A 40 0.89 -19.09 7.61
C LEU A 40 1.89 -20.00 6.87
N GLY A 41 3.08 -20.25 7.43
CA GLY A 41 4.08 -21.12 6.78
C GLY A 41 4.37 -20.70 5.33
N VAL A 42 4.25 -21.63 4.37
CA VAL A 42 4.48 -21.38 2.93
C VAL A 42 3.48 -20.38 2.32
N LEU A 43 2.28 -20.24 2.89
CA LEU A 43 1.30 -19.25 2.40
C LEU A 43 1.74 -17.81 2.67
N ASN A 44 2.73 -17.60 3.54
CA ASN A 44 3.24 -16.27 3.85
C ASN A 44 3.84 -15.59 2.62
N GLU A 45 4.59 -16.33 1.80
CA GLU A 45 5.19 -15.80 0.56
C GLU A 45 4.13 -15.49 -0.49
N ILE A 46 3.13 -16.37 -0.63
CA ILE A 46 1.98 -16.18 -1.54
C ILE A 46 1.19 -14.94 -1.14
N ALA A 47 0.89 -14.78 0.15
CA ALA A 47 0.21 -13.61 0.67
C ALA A 47 1.00 -12.33 0.42
N GLY A 48 2.33 -12.37 0.55
CA GLY A 48 3.21 -11.25 0.23
C GLY A 48 3.09 -10.81 -1.24
N TRP A 49 3.14 -11.76 -2.17
CA TRP A 49 2.97 -11.47 -3.59
C TRP A 49 1.58 -10.89 -3.92
N VAL A 50 0.51 -11.40 -3.30
CA VAL A 50 -0.84 -10.84 -3.46
C VAL A 50 -0.87 -9.38 -3.03
N VAL A 51 -0.31 -9.07 -1.85
CA VAL A 51 -0.26 -7.69 -1.33
C VAL A 51 0.53 -6.79 -2.28
N VAL A 52 1.70 -7.23 -2.76
CA VAL A 52 2.53 -6.45 -3.69
C VAL A 52 1.76 -6.13 -4.97
N VAL A 53 1.15 -7.13 -5.62
CA VAL A 53 0.42 -6.95 -6.88
C VAL A 53 -0.78 -6.02 -6.70
N VAL A 54 -1.59 -6.25 -5.67
CA VAL A 54 -2.77 -5.41 -5.39
C VAL A 54 -2.36 -3.98 -5.05
N THR A 55 -1.27 -3.79 -4.29
CA THR A 55 -0.77 -2.46 -3.94
C THR A 55 -0.25 -1.71 -5.16
N ILE A 56 0.48 -2.37 -6.06
CA ILE A 56 0.98 -1.75 -7.30
C ILE A 56 -0.20 -1.36 -8.20
N LEU A 57 -1.16 -2.26 -8.42
CA LEU A 57 -2.35 -1.97 -9.22
C LEU A 57 -3.15 -0.82 -8.61
N GLY A 58 -3.37 -0.85 -7.28
CA GLY A 58 -4.05 0.20 -6.55
C GLY A 58 -3.33 1.55 -6.64
N ALA A 59 -2.00 1.55 -6.57
CA ALA A 59 -1.20 2.75 -6.70
C ALA A 59 -1.29 3.35 -8.11
N ILE A 60 -1.17 2.52 -9.15
CA ILE A 60 -1.30 2.93 -10.55
C ILE A 60 -2.70 3.51 -10.80
N MET A 61 -3.75 2.83 -10.35
CA MET A 61 -5.13 3.31 -10.50
C MET A 61 -5.38 4.61 -9.73
N ALA A 62 -4.85 4.75 -8.51
CA ALA A 62 -4.98 5.97 -7.73
C ALA A 62 -4.28 7.16 -8.38
N ILE A 63 -3.09 6.95 -8.97
CA ILE A 63 -2.40 7.97 -9.75
C ILE A 63 -3.20 8.30 -11.00
N ALA A 64 -3.63 7.30 -11.78
CA ALA A 64 -4.42 7.50 -13.00
C ALA A 64 -5.77 8.21 -12.74
N GLY A 65 -6.43 7.89 -11.62
CA GLY A 65 -7.69 8.50 -11.20
C GLY A 65 -7.54 9.89 -10.59
N LYS A 66 -6.43 10.18 -9.89
CA LYS A 66 -6.12 11.54 -9.40
C LYS A 66 -5.68 12.51 -10.51
N PHE A 67 -5.20 11.99 -11.64
CA PHE A 67 -4.79 12.79 -12.80
C PHE A 67 -5.94 13.09 -13.79
N LYS A 68 -7.19 12.84 -13.40
CA LYS A 68 -8.38 13.16 -14.20
C LYS A 68 -9.21 14.25 -13.54
#